data_AF-A0A4R4IMA1-F1
#
_entry.id   AF-A0A4R4IMA1-F1
#
_cell.length_a   1.000
_cell.length_b   1.000
_cell.length_c   1.000
_cell.angle_alpha   90.00
_cell.angle_beta   90.00
_cell.angle_gamma   90.00
#
_symmetry.space_group_name_H-M   'P 1'
#
loop_
_entity.id
_entity.type
_entity.pdbx_description
1 polymer ?
#
loop_
_entity_poly.entity_id
_entity_poly.type
_entity_poly.pdbx_seq_one_letter_code
_entity_poly.pdbx_strand_id
1 'polypeptide(L)'
;PLTVGLMGLFYSPRLNEGEEDYLNRYRLSEIAEQFGKAPTRVRFRWIRDEKSGRMTVQGYHVGPESGLDKVPVRMMTLNRTTGNYEFWEPGENRPTILWTPNEQEFQVPAHTGNEERPFIPSQITVLPIPEKVGSDIESLPMPEEKDFRDYILILPIPNMPPVYVYLSKPPVKVLEVGEYHDLAGRSRNDGMDIDHIPSKGALEQYLFKKYKGQITDKKIKAILDGGIAIAIPKRIHQKHSETYGGRNTPAKKAKDAMDLKAAVDSNFDAQIPGLREEGYTDEQLDKAHEELHRLNKMQGWYK
;
A
#
# COMPACT_ATOMS: atom_id res chain seq x y z
N PRO A 1 -7.37 -2.94 16.60
CA PRO A 1 -6.23 -3.69 16.02
C PRO A 1 -5.13 -2.74 15.53
N LEU A 2 -3.90 -2.91 16.02
CA LEU A 2 -2.72 -2.22 15.46
C LEU A 2 -2.46 -2.80 14.07
N THR A 3 -2.51 -1.97 13.02
CA THR A 3 -2.14 -2.44 11.68
C THR A 3 -0.63 -2.34 11.54
N VAL A 4 0.02 -3.46 11.22
CA VAL A 4 1.49 -3.53 11.08
C VAL A 4 1.89 -3.25 9.63
N GLY A 5 2.52 -2.11 9.39
CA GLY A 5 3.17 -1.76 8.12
C GLY A 5 4.63 -2.20 8.09
N LEU A 6 5.20 -2.38 6.89
CA LEU A 6 6.65 -2.53 6.76
C LEU A 6 7.29 -1.14 6.86
N MET A 7 8.29 -1.03 7.73
CA MET A 7 9.09 0.18 7.93
C MET A 7 10.56 -0.16 7.69
N GLY A 8 11.24 0.65 6.89
CA GLY A 8 12.68 0.65 6.80
C GLY A 8 13.27 1.87 7.50
N LEU A 9 14.41 1.64 8.16
CA LEU A 9 15.19 2.68 8.83
C LEU A 9 16.56 2.73 8.17
N PHE A 10 17.01 3.93 7.84
CA PHE A 10 18.37 4.14 7.35
C PHE A 10 19.13 5.04 8.32
N TYR A 11 20.18 4.49 8.90
CA TYR A 11 21.07 5.18 9.82
C TYR A 11 22.51 4.95 9.37
N SER A 12 23.24 6.04 9.10
CA SER A 12 24.67 5.97 8.82
C SER A 12 25.39 7.05 9.61
N PRO A 13 26.33 6.68 10.49
CA PRO A 13 27.10 7.64 11.27
C PRO A 13 28.16 8.39 10.44
N ARG A 14 28.41 8.00 9.18
CA ARG A 14 29.52 8.51 8.36
C ARG A 14 29.13 9.15 7.03
N LEU A 15 27.84 9.23 6.69
CA LEU A 15 27.43 9.69 5.35
C LEU A 15 27.82 11.14 5.02
N ASN A 16 27.98 11.98 6.06
CA ASN A 16 28.38 13.38 5.93
C ASN A 16 29.69 13.66 6.73
N GLU A 17 30.50 12.64 7.02
CA GLU A 17 31.72 12.81 7.82
C GLU A 17 32.72 13.71 7.07
N GLY A 18 32.88 14.95 7.55
CA GLY A 18 33.76 15.96 6.94
C GLY A 18 33.06 17.00 6.06
N GLU A 19 31.74 16.90 5.82
CA GLU A 19 30.94 17.92 5.14
C GLU A 19 30.14 18.75 6.15
N GLU A 20 30.00 20.06 5.93
CA GLU A 20 29.14 20.91 6.76
C GLU A 20 27.67 20.52 6.52
N ASP A 21 27.02 19.95 7.54
CA ASP A 21 25.63 19.52 7.45
C ASP A 21 24.69 20.74 7.53
N TYR A 22 24.39 21.32 6.38
CA TYR A 22 23.46 22.44 6.23
C TYR A 22 22.02 22.11 6.69
N LEU A 23 21.70 20.83 6.93
CA LEU A 23 20.45 20.33 7.49
C LEU A 23 20.65 19.77 8.89
N ASN A 24 21.35 20.54 9.74
CA ASN A 24 21.45 20.19 11.16
C ASN A 24 20.07 20.05 11.83
N ARG A 25 20.05 19.39 12.99
CA ARG A 25 18.82 19.11 13.76
C ARG A 25 17.95 20.35 14.00
N TYR A 26 18.57 21.50 14.26
CA TYR A 26 17.84 22.74 14.53
C TYR A 26 17.05 23.18 13.30
N ARG A 27 17.69 23.24 12.13
CA ARG A 27 17.04 23.59 10.87
C ARG A 27 15.97 22.58 10.47
N LEU A 28 16.22 21.28 10.65
CA LEU A 28 15.19 20.26 10.40
C LEU A 28 14.00 20.38 11.36
N SER A 29 14.22 20.85 12.60
CA SER A 29 13.14 21.13 13.54
C SER A 29 12.30 22.32 13.07
N GLU A 30 12.91 23.41 12.60
CA GLU A 30 12.18 24.54 12.00
C GLU A 30 11.37 24.13 10.77
N ILE A 31 11.95 23.30 9.90
CA ILE A 31 11.24 22.74 8.73
C ILE A 31 10.06 21.87 9.21
N ALA A 32 10.26 21.05 10.24
CA ALA A 32 9.21 20.18 10.78
C ALA A 32 8.03 20.97 11.38
N GLU A 33 8.31 22.03 12.13
CA GLU A 33 7.30 22.93 12.71
C GLU A 33 6.43 23.59 11.63
N GLN A 34 7.02 23.87 10.47
CA GLN A 34 6.32 24.44 9.32
C GLN A 34 5.72 23.39 8.38
N PHE A 35 5.74 22.10 8.76
CA PHE A 35 5.32 20.98 7.91
C PHE A 35 6.02 20.93 6.53
N GLY A 36 7.24 21.45 6.46
CA GLY A 36 8.02 21.59 5.23
C GLY A 36 8.67 20.30 4.74
N LYS A 37 9.53 20.44 3.74
CA LYS A 37 10.34 19.35 3.15
C LYS A 37 11.82 19.73 3.11
N ALA A 38 12.70 18.75 3.26
CA ALA A 38 14.16 18.90 3.15
C ALA A 38 14.69 18.17 1.91
N PRO A 39 15.78 18.68 1.28
CA PRO A 39 16.36 18.05 0.11
C PRO A 39 17.04 16.70 0.46
N THR A 40 17.02 15.75 -0.48
CA THR A 40 17.72 14.47 -0.44
C THR A 40 18.22 14.08 -1.83
N ARG A 41 19.27 13.27 -1.89
CA ARG A 41 19.81 12.69 -3.13
C ARG A 41 19.32 11.27 -3.41
N VAL A 42 18.69 10.64 -2.42
CA VAL A 42 18.17 9.28 -2.52
C VAL A 42 16.85 9.15 -1.78
N ARG A 43 15.91 8.40 -2.35
CA ARG A 43 14.65 8.03 -1.69
C ARG A 43 14.39 6.55 -1.86
N PHE A 44 13.69 5.98 -0.89
CA PHE A 44 13.42 4.55 -0.83
C PHE A 44 11.93 4.28 -0.82
N ARG A 45 11.53 3.16 -1.41
CA ARG A 45 10.16 2.66 -1.29
C ARG A 45 10.13 1.14 -1.24
N TRP A 46 9.05 0.63 -0.68
CA TRP A 46 8.73 -0.79 -0.73
C TRP A 46 8.06 -1.14 -2.05
N ILE A 47 8.54 -2.17 -2.72
CA ILE A 47 8.01 -2.68 -3.98
C ILE A 47 7.71 -4.16 -3.82
N ARG A 48 6.57 -4.58 -4.36
CA ARG A 48 6.23 -6.00 -4.43
C ARG A 48 6.88 -6.60 -5.67
N ASP A 49 7.73 -7.60 -5.48
CA ASP A 49 8.30 -8.36 -6.59
C ASP A 49 7.21 -9.19 -7.26
N GLU A 50 7.02 -9.02 -8.57
CA GLU A 50 5.93 -9.66 -9.31
C GLU A 50 6.05 -11.19 -9.37
N LYS A 51 7.28 -11.72 -9.32
CA LYS A 51 7.54 -13.17 -9.45
C LYS A 51 7.35 -13.91 -8.13
N SER A 52 7.89 -13.37 -7.05
CA SER A 52 7.88 -13.98 -5.73
C SER A 52 6.73 -13.50 -4.85
N GLY A 53 6.10 -12.37 -5.19
CA GLY A 53 5.07 -11.72 -4.37
C GLY A 53 5.62 -11.07 -3.10
N ARG A 54 6.94 -11.09 -2.89
CA ARG A 54 7.59 -10.58 -1.68
C ARG A 54 7.81 -9.08 -1.76
N MET A 55 7.74 -8.43 -0.61
CA MET A 55 8.10 -7.02 -0.50
C MET A 55 9.63 -6.88 -0.48
N THR A 56 10.16 -6.00 -1.32
CA THR A 56 11.58 -5.66 -1.44
C THR A 56 11.75 -4.14 -1.37
N VAL A 57 12.94 -3.68 -0.99
CA VAL A 57 13.26 -2.25 -0.93
C VAL A 57 14.00 -1.86 -2.22
N GLN A 58 13.58 -0.77 -2.85
CA GLN A 58 14.34 -0.12 -3.93
C GLN A 58 14.69 1.31 -3.55
N GLY A 59 15.93 1.70 -3.83
CA GLY A 59 16.42 3.07 -3.70
C GLY A 59 16.54 3.75 -5.07
N TYR A 60 16.17 5.02 -5.13
CA TYR A 60 16.19 5.86 -6.32
C TYR A 60 17.07 7.07 -6.09
N HIS A 61 18.02 7.32 -6.98
CA HIS A 61 18.66 8.62 -7.04
C HIS A 61 17.65 9.66 -7.52
N VAL A 62 17.52 10.75 -6.75
CA VAL A 62 16.61 11.85 -7.05
C VAL A 62 17.41 13.15 -7.13
N GLY A 63 16.96 14.06 -7.99
CA GLY A 63 17.61 15.35 -8.20
C GLY A 63 16.58 16.46 -8.42
N PRO A 64 16.98 17.75 -8.28
CA PRO A 64 16.07 18.89 -8.41
C PRO A 64 15.28 18.91 -9.72
N GLU A 65 15.90 18.47 -10.82
CA GLU A 65 15.28 18.36 -12.15
C GLU A 65 14.04 17.46 -12.16
N SER A 66 14.02 16.41 -11.33
CA SER A 66 12.87 15.50 -11.20
C SER A 66 11.75 16.07 -10.33
N GLY A 67 12.04 17.08 -9.49
CA GLY A 67 11.14 17.58 -8.44
C GLY A 67 10.89 16.58 -7.29
N LEU A 68 11.53 15.41 -7.31
CA LEU A 68 11.38 14.34 -6.31
C LEU A 68 12.45 14.37 -5.21
N ASP A 69 13.34 15.37 -5.24
CA ASP A 69 14.48 15.52 -4.34
C ASP A 69 14.11 16.05 -2.96
N LYS A 70 12.82 16.13 -2.61
CA LYS A 70 12.36 16.69 -1.34
C LYS A 70 11.57 15.67 -0.52
N VAL A 71 11.96 15.49 0.73
CA VAL A 71 11.31 14.58 1.69
C VAL A 71 10.63 15.39 2.79
N PRO A 72 9.36 15.09 3.15
CA PRO A 72 8.69 15.74 4.27
C PRO A 72 9.42 15.53 5.60
N VAL A 73 9.59 16.61 6.38
CA VAL A 73 10.20 16.55 7.72
C VAL A 73 9.10 16.72 8.76
N ARG A 74 9.04 15.84 9.77
CA ARG A 74 7.95 15.83 10.76
C ARG A 74 8.49 15.65 12.17
N MET A 75 7.89 16.36 13.12
CA MET A 75 8.19 16.23 14.55
C MET A 75 7.31 15.13 15.15
N MET A 76 7.91 14.20 15.90
CA MET A 76 7.15 13.24 16.69
C MET A 76 6.60 13.92 17.95
N THR A 77 5.39 13.54 18.37
CA THR A 77 4.72 14.13 19.53
C THR A 77 4.70 13.13 20.68
N LEU A 78 5.06 13.58 21.89
CA LEU A 78 4.93 12.73 23.09
C LEU A 78 3.47 12.60 23.49
N ASN A 79 2.93 11.38 23.44
CA ASN A 79 1.66 11.07 24.08
C ASN A 79 1.89 10.87 25.58
N ARG A 80 1.46 11.85 26.38
CA ARG A 80 1.65 11.84 27.84
C ARG A 80 0.86 10.75 28.57
N THR A 81 -0.18 10.20 27.95
CA THR A 81 -0.99 9.13 28.54
C THR A 81 -0.31 7.78 28.40
N THR A 82 0.29 7.51 27.24
CA THR A 82 0.94 6.21 26.94
C THR A 82 2.45 6.24 27.20
N GLY A 83 3.06 7.41 27.22
CA GLY A 83 4.52 7.60 27.29
C GLY A 83 5.25 7.41 25.95
N ASN A 84 4.52 7.10 24.87
CA ASN A 84 5.10 6.84 23.56
C ASN A 84 5.24 8.14 22.75
N TYR A 85 6.27 8.20 21.89
CA TYR A 85 6.32 9.20 20.83
C TYR A 85 5.51 8.73 19.64
N GLU A 86 4.69 9.60 19.09
CA GLU A 86 3.76 9.25 18.02
C GLU A 86 3.98 10.16 16.80
N PHE A 87 3.99 9.55 15.63
CA PHE A 87 3.87 10.25 14.36
C PHE A 87 2.53 9.91 13.73
N TRP A 88 1.81 10.94 13.31
CA TRP A 88 0.49 10.86 12.69
C TRP A 88 0.61 11.43 11.28
N GLU A 89 0.31 10.63 10.26
CA GLU A 89 0.24 11.16 8.90
C GLU A 89 -0.95 12.10 8.74
N PRO A 90 -0.83 13.13 7.88
CA PRO A 90 -1.92 14.06 7.61
C PRO A 90 -3.19 13.31 7.18
N GLY A 91 -4.30 13.56 7.88
CA GLY A 91 -5.61 12.96 7.58
C GLY A 91 -5.84 11.56 8.15
N GLU A 92 -4.86 10.96 8.84
CA GLU A 92 -5.04 9.68 9.54
C GLU A 92 -5.64 9.89 10.94
N ASN A 93 -6.50 8.95 11.34
CA ASN A 93 -7.23 9.01 12.61
C ASN A 93 -6.57 8.18 13.74
N ARG A 94 -5.37 7.67 13.47
CA ARG A 94 -4.57 6.85 14.39
C ARG A 94 -3.09 7.13 14.16
N PRO A 95 -2.22 6.88 15.16
CA PRO A 95 -0.78 7.04 14.97
C PRO A 95 -0.26 6.09 13.90
N THR A 96 0.54 6.61 12.98
CA THR A 96 1.22 5.86 11.91
C THR A 96 2.45 5.14 12.47
N ILE A 97 3.24 5.81 13.32
CA ILE A 97 4.42 5.23 13.98
C ILE A 97 4.32 5.51 15.47
N LEU A 98 4.52 4.46 16.26
CA LEU A 98 4.73 4.54 17.70
C LEU A 98 6.20 4.24 17.99
N TRP A 99 6.86 5.14 18.70
CA TRP A 99 8.24 4.98 19.13
C TRP A 99 8.29 4.92 20.66
N THR A 100 8.72 3.76 21.16
CA THR A 100 8.87 3.49 22.59
C THR A 100 10.35 3.63 22.97
N PRO A 101 10.75 4.65 23.73
CA PRO A 101 12.15 4.98 23.97
C PRO A 101 12.94 3.99 24.87
N ASN A 102 12.32 2.89 25.33
CA ASN A 102 12.90 1.99 26.33
C ASN A 102 13.27 0.57 25.85
N GLU A 103 13.09 0.21 24.57
CA GLU A 103 13.55 -1.10 24.07
C GLU A 103 14.89 -0.96 23.35
N GLN A 104 15.99 -1.08 24.10
CA GLN A 104 17.36 -1.11 23.56
C GLN A 104 17.71 -2.46 22.90
N GLU A 105 16.93 -3.51 23.15
CA GLU A 105 17.01 -4.76 22.42
C GLU A 105 15.81 -4.84 21.48
N PHE A 106 16.06 -4.84 20.17
CA PHE A 106 15.04 -5.17 19.17
C PHE A 106 14.57 -6.61 19.41
N GLN A 107 13.52 -6.79 20.21
CA GLN A 107 12.83 -8.06 20.32
C GLN A 107 11.77 -8.11 19.23
N VAL A 108 12.01 -8.93 18.21
CA VAL A 108 11.01 -9.22 17.19
C VAL A 108 9.73 -9.66 17.91
N PRO A 109 8.61 -8.93 17.80
CA PRO A 109 7.36 -9.36 18.41
C PRO A 109 7.03 -10.76 17.92
N ALA A 110 6.67 -11.67 18.82
CA ALA A 110 6.41 -13.09 18.50
C ALA A 110 5.36 -13.28 17.38
N HIS A 111 4.53 -12.26 17.14
CA HIS A 111 3.63 -12.15 16.00
C HIS A 111 3.54 -10.70 15.51
N THR A 112 4.24 -10.37 14.41
CA THR A 112 4.12 -9.08 13.71
C THR A 112 2.91 -9.01 12.77
N GLY A 113 2.00 -9.98 12.82
CA GLY A 113 0.87 -10.07 11.87
C GLY A 113 1.28 -10.23 10.41
N ASN A 114 2.57 -10.35 10.12
CA ASN A 114 3.16 -10.66 8.84
C ASN A 114 3.78 -12.06 8.95
N GLU A 115 3.19 -13.06 8.28
CA GLU A 115 3.75 -14.41 8.25
C GLU A 115 5.02 -14.48 7.38
N GLU A 116 5.31 -13.45 6.58
CA GLU A 116 6.59 -13.33 5.88
C GLU A 116 7.70 -12.90 6.84
N ARG A 117 8.70 -13.77 7.01
CA ARG A 117 9.95 -13.43 7.70
C ARG A 117 10.54 -12.15 7.05
N PRO A 118 10.89 -11.11 7.82
CA PRO A 118 11.55 -9.93 7.28
C PRO A 118 12.82 -10.34 6.54
N PHE A 119 12.81 -10.21 5.21
CA PHE A 119 14.01 -10.38 4.41
C PHE A 119 14.71 -9.04 4.37
N ILE A 120 15.77 -8.89 5.16
CA ILE A 120 16.70 -7.77 5.01
C ILE A 120 17.63 -8.18 3.87
N PRO A 121 17.51 -7.58 2.67
CA PRO A 121 18.45 -7.89 1.60
C PRO A 121 19.86 -7.53 2.07
N SER A 122 20.84 -8.39 1.80
CA SER A 122 22.25 -8.12 2.13
C SER A 122 22.81 -6.91 1.37
N GLN A 123 22.14 -6.48 0.29
CA GLN A 123 22.42 -5.29 -0.48
C GLN A 123 21.09 -4.61 -0.83
N ILE A 124 20.90 -3.35 -0.41
CA ILE A 124 19.79 -2.52 -0.92
C ILE A 124 20.16 -2.17 -2.37
N THR A 125 19.33 -2.59 -3.33
CA THR A 125 19.49 -2.15 -4.72
C THR A 125 19.13 -0.68 -4.79
N VAL A 126 20.15 0.18 -4.72
CA VAL A 126 20.07 1.55 -5.20
C VAL A 126 20.31 1.46 -6.70
N LEU A 127 19.32 1.82 -7.51
CA LEU A 127 19.47 1.77 -8.96
C LEU A 127 20.59 2.75 -9.37
N PRO A 128 21.75 2.29 -9.88
CA PRO A 128 22.88 3.16 -10.17
C PRO A 128 22.68 3.96 -11.47
N ILE A 129 23.43 5.05 -11.52
CA ILE A 129 23.55 6.05 -12.57
C ILE A 129 24.00 5.38 -13.89
N PRO A 130 23.42 5.74 -15.04
CA PRO A 130 23.94 5.35 -16.36
C PRO A 130 25.41 5.75 -16.53
N GLU A 131 26.19 4.95 -17.28
CA GLU A 131 27.63 5.17 -17.53
C GLU A 131 27.99 6.51 -18.21
N LYS A 132 26.99 7.33 -18.58
CA LYS A 132 27.17 8.64 -19.20
C LYS A 132 26.49 9.72 -18.37
N VAL A 133 27.28 10.65 -17.87
CA VAL A 133 26.80 11.92 -17.30
C VAL A 133 26.44 12.82 -18.49
N GLY A 134 25.16 12.86 -18.82
CA GLY A 134 24.57 13.67 -19.88
C GLY A 134 23.07 13.79 -19.64
N SER A 135 22.51 14.94 -19.98
CA SER A 135 21.18 15.48 -19.64
C SER A 135 19.94 14.63 -19.97
N ASP A 136 20.09 13.41 -20.49
CA ASP A 136 19.02 12.72 -21.21
C ASP A 136 18.73 11.32 -20.64
N ILE A 137 18.66 11.15 -19.31
CA ILE A 137 18.47 9.80 -18.75
C ILE A 137 17.44 9.79 -17.62
N GLU A 138 16.18 9.86 -18.02
CA GLU A 138 15.03 9.39 -17.25
C GLU A 138 15.08 7.86 -17.20
N SER A 139 15.39 7.27 -16.04
CA SER A 139 15.25 5.82 -15.87
C SER A 139 13.77 5.48 -15.70
N LEU A 140 13.20 4.79 -16.69
CA LEU A 140 11.75 4.63 -16.80
C LEU A 140 11.20 3.38 -16.09
N PRO A 141 9.99 3.48 -15.49
CA PRO A 141 9.34 4.73 -15.08
C PRO A 141 9.90 5.18 -13.72
N MET A 142 10.43 6.40 -13.68
CA MET A 142 10.69 7.08 -12.41
C MET A 142 9.37 7.13 -11.62
N PRO A 143 9.38 6.76 -10.33
CA PRO A 143 8.20 6.90 -9.48
C PRO A 143 7.69 8.34 -9.46
N GLU A 144 6.39 8.50 -9.23
CA GLU A 144 5.83 9.81 -8.92
C GLU A 144 5.95 10.11 -7.42
N GLU A 145 5.82 11.38 -7.00
CA GLU A 145 5.85 11.77 -5.59
C GLU A 145 4.85 10.96 -4.73
N LYS A 146 3.68 10.63 -5.28
CA LYS A 146 2.63 9.84 -4.61
C LYS A 146 3.06 8.40 -4.28
N ASP A 147 4.10 7.90 -4.95
CA ASP A 147 4.60 6.55 -4.74
C ASP A 147 5.63 6.46 -3.60
N PHE A 148 6.14 7.61 -3.15
CA PHE A 148 7.01 7.70 -1.98
C PHE A 148 6.17 7.97 -0.73
N ARG A 149 6.33 7.11 0.27
CA ARG A 149 5.76 7.29 1.61
C ARG A 149 6.90 7.30 2.62
N ASP A 150 7.75 8.32 2.51
CA ASP A 150 8.96 8.49 3.30
C ASP A 150 8.97 9.84 4.03
N TYR A 151 9.66 9.87 5.17
CA TYR A 151 9.70 11.01 6.08
C TYR A 151 11.06 11.10 6.74
N ILE A 152 11.47 12.32 7.09
CA ILE A 152 12.49 12.56 8.09
C ILE A 152 11.78 12.87 9.41
N LEU A 153 11.95 12.01 10.40
CA LEU A 153 11.33 12.17 11.72
C LEU A 153 12.32 12.78 12.69
N ILE A 154 11.87 13.84 13.36
CA ILE A 154 12.59 14.48 14.47
C ILE A 154 11.95 14.01 15.77
N LEU A 155 12.74 13.35 16.62
CA LEU A 155 12.29 13.03 17.97
C LEU A 155 12.72 14.16 18.91
N PRO A 156 11.82 14.68 19.75
CA PRO A 156 12.15 15.68 20.74
C PRO A 156 12.81 15.05 21.98
N ILE A 157 13.70 14.08 21.77
CA ILE A 157 14.54 13.45 22.79
C ILE A 157 15.96 14.05 22.68
N PRO A 158 16.62 14.45 23.77
CA PRO A 158 18.02 14.89 23.72
C PRO A 158 18.93 13.85 23.05
N ASN A 159 19.87 14.31 22.22
CA ASN A 159 20.90 13.48 21.57
C ASN A 159 20.40 12.38 20.62
N MET A 160 19.11 12.39 20.25
CA MET A 160 18.58 11.48 19.25
C MET A 160 18.64 12.16 17.86
N PRO A 161 19.35 11.57 16.88
CA PRO A 161 19.50 12.15 15.56
C PRO A 161 18.21 12.02 14.72
N PRO A 162 17.94 12.94 13.78
CA PRO A 162 16.86 12.77 12.80
C PRO A 162 16.90 11.40 12.12
N VAL A 163 15.73 10.78 11.93
CA VAL A 163 15.63 9.43 11.36
C VAL A 163 14.88 9.49 10.03
N TYR A 164 15.51 9.02 8.97
CA TYR A 164 14.83 8.79 7.70
C TYR A 164 14.08 7.45 7.76
N VAL A 165 12.77 7.50 7.53
CA VAL A 165 11.87 6.36 7.49
C VAL A 165 11.19 6.28 6.12
N TYR A 166 10.93 5.06 5.65
CA TYR A 166 10.08 4.82 4.48
C TYR A 166 9.14 3.67 4.76
N LEU A 167 7.88 3.89 4.42
CA LEU A 167 6.75 3.04 4.77
C LEU A 167 6.21 2.35 3.52
N SER A 168 5.75 1.11 3.68
CA SER A 168 4.91 0.47 2.65
C SER A 168 3.63 1.28 2.41
N LYS A 169 2.89 1.02 1.33
CA LYS A 169 1.59 1.66 1.06
C LYS A 169 0.65 1.62 2.28
N PRO A 170 -0.26 2.60 2.43
CA PRO A 170 -1.20 2.63 3.55
C PRO A 170 -2.06 1.37 3.60
N PRO A 171 -2.48 0.93 4.80
CA PRO A 171 -3.45 -0.14 4.95
C PRO A 171 -4.68 0.07 4.07
N VAL A 172 -5.30 -1.04 3.67
CA VAL A 172 -6.52 -0.97 2.88
C VAL A 172 -7.63 -0.25 3.64
N LYS A 173 -8.35 0.64 2.97
CA LYS A 173 -9.52 1.33 3.53
C LYS A 173 -10.79 0.56 3.17
N VAL A 174 -11.81 0.64 4.00
CA VAL A 174 -13.11 0.00 3.69
C VAL A 174 -13.71 0.67 2.46
N LEU A 175 -14.32 -0.12 1.58
CA LEU A 175 -14.81 0.29 0.26
C LEU A 175 -13.72 0.75 -0.72
N GLU A 176 -12.44 0.56 -0.38
CA GLU A 176 -11.35 0.79 -1.34
C GLU A 176 -11.43 -0.24 -2.46
N VAL A 177 -11.47 0.25 -3.70
CA VAL A 177 -11.54 -0.55 -4.92
C VAL A 177 -10.20 -0.46 -5.65
N GLY A 178 -9.71 -1.59 -6.15
CA GLY A 178 -8.42 -1.66 -6.82
C GLY A 178 -8.12 -3.06 -7.33
N GLU A 179 -6.88 -3.27 -7.77
CA GLU A 179 -6.43 -4.60 -8.18
C GLU A 179 -6.24 -5.49 -6.95
N TYR A 180 -6.71 -6.74 -7.04
CA TYR A 180 -6.72 -7.69 -5.94
C TYR A 180 -5.35 -7.86 -5.29
N HIS A 181 -4.29 -8.06 -6.08
CA HIS A 181 -2.94 -8.26 -5.54
C HIS A 181 -2.42 -7.07 -4.73
N ASP A 182 -2.78 -5.83 -5.10
CA ASP A 182 -2.41 -4.64 -4.35
C ASP A 182 -3.19 -4.56 -3.03
N LEU A 183 -4.52 -4.69 -3.10
CA LEU A 183 -5.38 -4.64 -1.91
C LEU A 183 -5.04 -5.76 -0.92
N ALA A 184 -4.87 -6.99 -1.41
CA ALA A 184 -4.53 -8.16 -0.59
C ALA A 184 -3.13 -8.03 0.05
N GLY A 185 -2.17 -7.36 -0.60
CA GLY A 185 -0.85 -7.09 -0.01
C GLY A 185 -0.90 -6.09 1.16
N ARG A 186 -1.95 -5.26 1.22
CA ARG A 186 -2.16 -4.21 2.22
C ARG A 186 -3.18 -4.59 3.30
N SER A 187 -4.02 -5.60 3.04
CA SER A 187 -4.94 -6.14 4.04
C SER A 187 -4.21 -7.08 5.01
N ARG A 188 -4.19 -6.75 6.29
CA ARG A 188 -3.34 -7.42 7.31
C ARG A 188 -4.02 -7.50 8.67
N ASN A 189 -4.69 -8.62 8.95
CA ASN A 189 -5.41 -8.87 10.22
C ASN A 189 -6.32 -7.70 10.64
N ASP A 190 -6.93 -7.06 9.65
CA ASP A 190 -7.76 -5.86 9.79
C ASP A 190 -9.27 -6.20 9.85
N GLY A 191 -9.63 -7.47 9.70
CA GLY A 191 -11.02 -7.91 9.66
C GLY A 191 -11.69 -7.67 8.31
N MET A 192 -10.91 -7.37 7.27
CA MET A 192 -11.39 -7.17 5.91
C MET A 192 -11.19 -8.43 5.07
N ASP A 193 -12.12 -8.66 4.15
CA ASP A 193 -11.92 -9.54 3.01
C ASP A 193 -11.74 -8.68 1.76
N ILE A 194 -10.84 -9.09 0.86
CA ILE A 194 -10.67 -8.49 -0.46
C ILE A 194 -11.53 -9.28 -1.44
N ASP A 195 -12.74 -8.80 -1.71
CA ASP A 195 -13.75 -9.48 -2.55
C ASP A 195 -13.54 -9.13 -4.03
N HIS A 196 -13.35 -10.14 -4.87
CA HIS A 196 -13.33 -9.96 -6.32
C HIS A 196 -14.74 -9.64 -6.81
N ILE A 197 -14.91 -8.50 -7.48
CA ILE A 197 -16.20 -8.11 -8.07
C ILE A 197 -15.94 -7.67 -9.52
N PRO A 198 -16.27 -8.52 -10.52
CA PRO A 198 -16.97 -9.81 -10.44
C PRO A 198 -16.16 -10.93 -9.77
N SER A 199 -16.84 -11.96 -9.26
CA SER A 199 -16.16 -13.05 -8.54
C SER A 199 -15.08 -13.74 -9.36
N LYS A 200 -13.99 -14.13 -8.69
CA LYS A 200 -12.86 -14.84 -9.31
C LYS A 200 -13.30 -16.04 -10.16
N GLY A 201 -14.31 -16.78 -9.68
CA GLY A 201 -14.87 -17.92 -10.40
C GLY A 201 -15.64 -17.56 -11.67
N ALA A 202 -16.31 -16.40 -11.72
CA ALA A 202 -16.96 -15.90 -12.94
C ALA A 202 -15.91 -15.42 -13.96
N LEU A 203 -14.88 -14.70 -13.51
CA LEU A 203 -13.77 -14.25 -14.35
C LEU A 203 -13.02 -15.45 -14.97
N GLU A 204 -12.75 -16.49 -14.18
CA GLU A 204 -12.13 -17.73 -14.65
C GLU A 204 -12.95 -18.39 -15.76
N GLN A 205 -14.26 -18.57 -15.56
CA GLN A 205 -15.18 -19.12 -16.56
C GLN A 205 -15.25 -18.27 -17.83
N TYR A 206 -15.27 -16.94 -17.68
CA TYR A 206 -15.24 -16.01 -18.80
C TYR A 206 -13.96 -16.18 -19.62
N LEU A 207 -12.79 -16.24 -18.97
CA LEU A 207 -11.50 -16.44 -19.65
C LEU A 207 -11.44 -17.78 -20.38
N PHE A 208 -11.88 -18.88 -19.74
CA PHE A 208 -11.92 -20.19 -20.38
C PHE A 208 -12.77 -20.19 -21.65
N LYS A 209 -13.95 -19.54 -21.62
CA LYS A 209 -14.82 -19.40 -22.80
C LYS A 209 -14.20 -18.49 -23.86
N LYS A 210 -13.68 -17.32 -23.48
CA LYS A 210 -13.07 -16.32 -24.37
C LYS A 210 -11.91 -16.90 -25.16
N TYR A 211 -11.05 -17.68 -24.50
CA TYR A 211 -9.89 -18.31 -25.13
C TYR A 211 -10.14 -19.75 -25.60
N LYS A 212 -11.40 -20.22 -25.59
CA LYS A 212 -11.78 -21.58 -26.03
C LYS A 212 -10.92 -22.69 -25.37
N GLY A 213 -10.58 -22.52 -24.10
CA GLY A 213 -9.73 -23.44 -23.34
C GLY A 213 -8.24 -23.43 -23.70
N GLN A 214 -7.76 -22.53 -24.55
CA GLN A 214 -6.36 -22.47 -24.99
C GLN A 214 -5.45 -21.65 -24.05
N ILE A 215 -6.01 -21.09 -22.98
CA ILE A 215 -5.27 -20.36 -21.96
C ILE A 215 -4.86 -21.33 -20.85
N THR A 216 -3.61 -21.20 -20.37
CA THR A 216 -3.10 -22.04 -19.29
C THR A 216 -3.55 -21.52 -17.92
N ASP A 217 -3.71 -22.42 -16.95
CA ASP A 217 -4.08 -22.07 -15.57
C ASP A 217 -3.13 -21.02 -14.95
N LYS A 218 -1.84 -21.09 -15.27
CA LYS A 218 -0.85 -20.10 -14.84
C LYS A 218 -1.16 -18.69 -15.37
N LYS A 219 -1.56 -18.58 -16.63
CA LYS A 219 -1.95 -17.29 -17.24
C LYS A 219 -3.27 -16.81 -16.67
N ILE A 220 -4.25 -17.69 -16.47
CA ILE A 220 -5.51 -17.36 -15.80
C ILE A 220 -5.22 -16.78 -14.41
N LYS A 221 -4.44 -17.48 -13.59
CA LYS A 221 -4.09 -17.02 -12.25
C LYS A 221 -3.44 -15.64 -12.27
N ALA A 222 -2.48 -15.40 -13.16
CA ALA A 222 -1.83 -14.09 -13.30
C ALA A 222 -2.82 -12.97 -13.65
N ILE A 223 -3.78 -13.22 -14.55
CA ILE A 223 -4.84 -12.26 -14.89
C ILE A 223 -5.76 -12.02 -13.69
N LEU A 224 -6.16 -13.09 -12.99
CA LEU A 224 -7.07 -13.00 -11.83
C LEU A 224 -6.43 -12.34 -10.61
N ASP A 225 -5.11 -12.46 -10.44
CA ASP A 225 -4.37 -11.76 -9.39
C ASP A 225 -4.37 -10.24 -9.63
N GLY A 226 -4.40 -9.81 -10.90
CA GLY A 226 -4.64 -8.41 -11.31
C GLY A 226 -6.11 -7.99 -11.37
N GLY A 227 -7.06 -8.90 -11.15
CA GLY A 227 -8.49 -8.62 -11.26
C GLY A 227 -8.99 -7.59 -10.24
N ILE A 228 -10.08 -6.89 -10.57
CA ILE A 228 -10.64 -5.85 -9.71
C ILE A 228 -11.33 -6.46 -8.48
N ALA A 229 -11.05 -5.86 -7.33
CA ALA A 229 -11.58 -6.25 -6.05
C ALA A 229 -11.91 -5.01 -5.20
N ILE A 230 -12.65 -5.25 -4.11
CA ILE A 230 -13.03 -4.25 -3.13
C ILE A 230 -12.76 -4.77 -1.72
N ALA A 231 -12.31 -3.91 -0.81
CA ALA A 231 -12.16 -4.24 0.60
C ALA A 231 -13.48 -4.10 1.35
N ILE A 232 -14.02 -5.22 1.82
CA ILE A 232 -15.31 -5.30 2.54
C ILE A 232 -15.11 -5.92 3.92
N PRO A 233 -15.80 -5.44 4.97
CA PRO A 233 -15.72 -6.09 6.28
C PRO A 233 -16.12 -7.56 6.15
N LYS A 234 -15.30 -8.45 6.70
CA LYS A 234 -15.47 -9.91 6.57
C LYS A 234 -16.86 -10.39 6.95
N ARG A 235 -17.48 -9.78 7.97
CA ARG A 235 -18.85 -10.08 8.40
C ARG A 235 -19.89 -9.78 7.32
N ILE A 236 -19.72 -8.71 6.56
CA ILE A 236 -20.63 -8.31 5.48
C ILE A 236 -20.43 -9.22 4.29
N HIS A 237 -19.18 -9.43 3.88
CA HIS A 237 -18.84 -10.35 2.80
C HIS A 237 -19.43 -11.75 3.08
N GLN A 238 -19.23 -12.27 4.31
CA GLN A 238 -19.80 -13.54 4.75
C GLN A 238 -21.32 -13.57 4.81
N LYS A 239 -22.01 -12.51 5.20
CA LYS A 239 -23.47 -12.55 5.37
C LYS A 239 -24.21 -12.24 4.07
N HIS A 240 -23.70 -11.32 3.27
CA HIS A 240 -24.47 -10.68 2.20
C HIS A 240 -24.01 -11.02 0.77
N SER A 241 -22.72 -11.26 0.54
CA SER A 241 -22.21 -11.51 -0.83
C SER A 241 -22.83 -12.78 -1.44
N GLU A 242 -23.37 -12.66 -2.65
CA GLU A 242 -23.93 -13.81 -3.37
C GLU A 242 -22.84 -14.75 -3.92
N THR A 243 -21.59 -14.29 -3.95
CA THR A 243 -20.45 -15.09 -4.40
C THR A 243 -19.55 -15.59 -3.27
N TYR A 244 -19.96 -15.43 -2.00
CA TYR A 244 -19.21 -15.94 -0.86
C TYR A 244 -19.39 -17.45 -0.67
N GLY A 245 -18.27 -18.17 -0.63
CA GLY A 245 -18.21 -19.59 -0.30
C GLY A 245 -19.12 -20.45 -1.19
N GLY A 246 -19.97 -21.26 -0.57
CA GLY A 246 -20.87 -22.19 -1.26
C GLY A 246 -21.97 -21.54 -2.11
N ARG A 247 -22.24 -20.23 -1.97
CA ARG A 247 -23.25 -19.53 -2.79
C ARG A 247 -22.78 -19.30 -4.23
N ASN A 248 -21.47 -19.27 -4.47
CA ASN A 248 -20.90 -19.18 -5.81
C ASN A 248 -20.95 -20.53 -6.54
N THR A 249 -22.17 -21.00 -6.80
CA THR A 249 -22.42 -22.29 -7.46
C THR A 249 -21.90 -22.30 -8.90
N PRO A 250 -21.64 -23.49 -9.50
CA PRO A 250 -21.27 -23.57 -10.91
C PRO A 250 -22.27 -22.87 -11.85
N ALA A 251 -23.56 -22.94 -11.54
CA ALA A 251 -24.61 -22.25 -12.30
C ALA A 251 -24.48 -20.71 -12.19
N LYS A 252 -24.23 -20.19 -10.98
CA LYS A 252 -23.99 -18.75 -10.77
C LYS A 252 -22.74 -18.29 -11.51
N LYS A 253 -21.60 -18.98 -11.38
CA LYS A 253 -20.37 -18.67 -12.12
C LYS A 253 -20.60 -18.65 -13.63
N ALA A 254 -21.33 -19.64 -14.17
CA ALA A 254 -21.61 -19.73 -15.59
C ALA A 254 -22.51 -18.59 -16.10
N LYS A 255 -23.51 -18.19 -15.30
CA LYS A 255 -24.40 -17.05 -15.57
C LYS A 255 -23.62 -15.73 -15.51
N ASP A 256 -22.88 -15.50 -14.43
CA ASP A 256 -22.11 -14.27 -14.22
C ASP A 256 -21.02 -14.10 -15.29
N ALA A 257 -20.40 -15.19 -15.72
CA ALA A 257 -19.43 -15.16 -16.81
C ALA A 257 -20.03 -14.76 -18.18
N MET A 258 -21.36 -14.80 -18.36
CA MET A 258 -22.01 -14.32 -19.59
C MET A 258 -22.22 -12.80 -19.57
N ASP A 259 -22.36 -12.21 -18.39
CA ASP A 259 -22.54 -10.77 -18.20
C ASP A 259 -21.83 -10.32 -16.92
N LEU A 260 -20.53 -10.03 -17.07
CA LEU A 260 -19.69 -9.58 -15.97
C LEU A 260 -20.16 -8.25 -15.39
N LYS A 261 -20.75 -7.36 -16.21
CA LYS A 261 -21.27 -6.07 -15.73
C LYS A 261 -22.45 -6.32 -14.78
N ALA A 262 -23.42 -7.15 -15.19
CA ALA A 262 -24.54 -7.50 -14.33
C ALA A 262 -24.09 -8.26 -13.07
N ALA A 263 -23.01 -9.04 -13.15
CA ALA A 263 -22.43 -9.71 -11.99
C ALA A 263 -21.80 -8.74 -10.98
N VAL A 264 -21.18 -7.63 -11.44
CA VAL A 264 -20.73 -6.54 -10.55
C VAL A 264 -21.90 -5.93 -9.82
N ASP A 265 -22.93 -5.52 -10.58
CA ASP A 265 -24.13 -4.88 -10.05
C ASP A 265 -24.81 -5.78 -9.01
N SER A 266 -25.14 -7.01 -9.40
CA SER A 266 -25.83 -7.99 -8.54
C SER A 266 -25.08 -8.29 -7.23
N ASN A 267 -23.75 -8.50 -7.29
CA ASN A 267 -23.00 -8.87 -6.10
C ASN A 267 -22.69 -7.68 -5.18
N PHE A 268 -22.49 -6.48 -5.73
CA PHE A 268 -22.32 -5.28 -4.92
C PHE A 268 -23.65 -4.87 -4.25
N ASP A 269 -24.75 -4.88 -5.00
CA ASP A 269 -26.09 -4.54 -4.50
C ASP A 269 -26.52 -5.45 -3.34
N ALA A 270 -26.18 -6.75 -3.41
CA ALA A 270 -26.45 -7.70 -2.34
C ALA A 270 -25.80 -7.30 -1.00
N GLN A 271 -24.66 -6.60 -1.05
CA GLN A 271 -23.87 -6.19 0.12
C GLN A 271 -24.31 -4.83 0.71
N ILE A 272 -24.99 -3.99 -0.08
CA ILE A 272 -25.45 -2.65 0.33
C ILE A 272 -26.22 -2.64 1.66
N PRO A 273 -27.20 -3.54 1.92
CA PRO A 273 -27.94 -3.52 3.18
C PRO A 273 -27.02 -3.67 4.41
N GLY A 274 -26.05 -4.57 4.32
CA GLY A 274 -25.09 -4.79 5.40
C GLY A 274 -24.13 -3.62 5.59
N LEU A 275 -23.71 -2.98 4.51
CA LEU A 275 -22.86 -1.78 4.57
C LEU A 275 -23.62 -0.57 5.16
N ARG A 276 -24.90 -0.40 4.84
CA ARG A 276 -25.73 0.64 5.46
C ARG A 276 -25.91 0.42 6.96
N GLU A 277 -26.07 -0.83 7.40
CA GLU A 277 -26.11 -1.19 8.83
C GLU A 277 -24.79 -0.83 9.55
N GLU A 278 -23.66 -0.81 8.85
CA GLU A 278 -22.36 -0.36 9.37
C GLU A 278 -22.19 1.17 9.37
N GLY A 279 -23.13 1.92 8.80
CA GLY A 279 -23.12 3.38 8.76
C GLY A 279 -22.48 3.99 7.51
N TYR A 280 -22.21 3.21 6.46
CA TYR A 280 -21.74 3.75 5.18
C TYR A 280 -22.87 4.50 4.46
N THR A 281 -22.57 5.71 3.98
CA THR A 281 -23.55 6.55 3.28
C THR A 281 -23.75 6.09 1.85
N ASP A 282 -24.92 6.39 1.27
CA ASP A 282 -25.18 6.07 -0.15
C ASP A 282 -24.12 6.70 -1.07
N GLU A 283 -23.65 7.91 -0.78
CA GLU A 283 -22.57 8.55 -1.55
C GLU A 283 -21.26 7.75 -1.53
N GLN A 284 -20.91 7.12 -0.40
CA GLN A 284 -19.71 6.27 -0.32
C GLN A 284 -19.90 4.97 -1.11
N LEU A 285 -21.10 4.39 -1.06
CA LEU A 285 -21.44 3.16 -1.77
C LEU A 285 -21.46 3.38 -3.29
N ASP A 286 -22.09 4.47 -3.73
CA ASP A 286 -22.16 4.88 -5.13
C ASP A 286 -20.74 5.11 -5.70
N LYS A 287 -19.88 5.82 -4.95
CA LYS A 287 -18.47 6.02 -5.35
C LYS A 287 -17.72 4.70 -5.52
N ALA A 288 -17.90 3.75 -4.61
CA ALA A 288 -17.25 2.44 -4.71
C ALA A 288 -17.80 1.64 -5.90
N HIS A 289 -19.11 1.71 -6.16
CA HIS A 289 -19.74 1.04 -7.29
C HIS A 289 -19.29 1.61 -8.64
N GLU A 290 -19.25 2.94 -8.76
CA GLU A 290 -18.73 3.64 -9.93
C GLU A 290 -17.27 3.27 -10.19
N GLU A 291 -16.45 3.19 -9.14
CA GLU A 291 -15.04 2.82 -9.26
C GLU A 291 -14.85 1.35 -9.69
N LEU A 292 -15.67 0.42 -9.16
CA LEU A 292 -15.71 -0.97 -9.63
C LEU A 292 -15.95 -1.02 -11.14
N HIS A 293 -16.93 -0.25 -11.64
CA HIS A 293 -17.21 -0.18 -13.07
C HIS A 293 -16.09 0.47 -13.87
N ARG A 294 -15.55 1.58 -13.38
CA ARG A 294 -14.47 2.30 -14.05
C ARG A 294 -13.25 1.41 -14.26
N LEU A 295 -12.80 0.73 -13.21
CA LEU A 295 -11.62 -0.13 -13.27
C LEU A 295 -11.85 -1.39 -14.09
N ASN A 296 -13.02 -2.04 -13.97
CA ASN A 296 -13.33 -3.22 -14.78
C ASN A 296 -13.39 -2.89 -16.29
N LYS A 297 -13.91 -1.71 -16.65
CA LYS A 297 -13.89 -1.21 -18.04
C LYS A 297 -12.48 -0.91 -18.52
N MET A 298 -11.66 -0.27 -17.68
CA MET A 298 -10.25 0.00 -18.00
C MET A 298 -9.45 -1.29 -18.24
N GLN A 299 -9.71 -2.35 -17.48
CA GLN A 299 -9.10 -3.67 -17.70
C GLN A 299 -9.74 -4.46 -18.86
N GLY A 300 -10.80 -3.95 -19.48
CA GLY A 300 -11.45 -4.57 -20.64
C GLY A 300 -12.27 -5.81 -20.31
N TRP A 301 -12.75 -5.95 -19.07
CA TRP A 301 -13.67 -7.04 -18.69
C TRP A 301 -15.04 -6.90 -19.35
N TYR A 302 -15.52 -5.67 -19.50
CA TYR A 302 -16.74 -5.31 -20.22
C TYR A 302 -16.67 -3.86 -20.74
N LYS A 303 -17.68 -3.44 -21.52
CA LYS A 303 -17.81 -2.09 -22.08
C LYS A 303 -18.67 -1.18 -21.19
#